data_AF-A0A848XJX5-F1
#
_entry.id   AF-A0A848XJX5-F1
#
_cell.length_a   1.000
_cell.length_b   1.000
_cell.length_c   1.000
_cell.angle_alpha   90.00
_cell.angle_beta   90.00
_cell.angle_gamma   90.00
#
_symmetry.space_group_name_H-M   'P 1'
#
loop_
_entity.id
_entity.type
_entity.pdbx_description
1 polymer ?
#
loop_
_entity_poly.entity_id
_entity_poly.type
_entity_poly.pdbx_seq_one_letter_code
_entity_poly.pdbx_strand_id
1 'polypeptide(L)'
;LKLRGRRTKWALREVMKERLPDEILKRPKMGFPVPMGRWLRTDYRPMLDDLVAGPRALDRGIFDPTQVHRLCREHLSGKANHAERLWALMTLEIWHRIFVDGQAPDDVLTGPKSTRLAATGA
;
A
#
# COMPACT_ATOMS: atom_id res chain seq x y z
N LEU A 1 -19.51 -24.79 16.80
CA LEU A 1 -18.08 -25.05 17.12
C LEU A 1 -17.07 -23.95 16.71
N LYS A 2 -17.38 -23.02 15.80
CA LYS A 2 -16.40 -22.01 15.31
C LYS A 2 -16.19 -20.81 16.25
N LEU A 3 -17.13 -20.55 17.15
CA LEU A 3 -17.16 -19.38 18.04
C LEU A 3 -17.60 -19.83 19.45
N ARG A 4 -16.97 -19.29 20.50
CA ARG A 4 -17.41 -19.44 21.91
C ARG A 4 -17.23 -18.09 22.61
N GLY A 5 -18.34 -17.43 22.97
CA GLY A 5 -18.31 -16.04 23.43
C GLY A 5 -17.66 -15.12 22.37
N ARG A 6 -16.72 -14.25 22.78
CA ARG A 6 -15.95 -13.39 21.85
C ARG A 6 -14.75 -14.08 21.19
N ARG A 7 -14.51 -15.38 21.44
CA ARG A 7 -13.37 -16.12 20.88
C ARG A 7 -13.73 -16.84 19.60
N THR A 8 -13.15 -16.37 18.50
CA THR A 8 -13.16 -17.03 17.18
C THR A 8 -12.15 -18.18 17.11
N LYS A 9 -12.38 -19.15 16.22
CA LYS A 9 -11.50 -20.31 15.99
C LYS A 9 -11.36 -21.21 17.22
N TRP A 10 -12.40 -21.31 18.05
CA TRP A 10 -12.34 -22.00 19.34
C TRP A 10 -11.88 -23.46 19.20
N ALA A 11 -12.53 -24.26 18.34
CA ALA A 11 -12.15 -25.65 18.12
C ALA A 11 -10.69 -25.84 17.66
N LEU A 12 -10.20 -24.97 16.75
CA LEU A 12 -8.81 -25.02 16.28
C LEU A 12 -7.82 -24.69 17.42
N ARG A 13 -8.16 -23.73 18.28
CA ARG A 13 -7.31 -23.36 19.41
C ARG A 13 -7.26 -24.48 20.45
N GLU A 14 -8.38 -25.16 20.72
CA GLU A 14 -8.42 -26.29 21.66
C GLU A 14 -7.54 -27.46 21.21
N VAL A 15 -7.61 -27.86 19.94
CA VAL A 15 -6.78 -28.96 19.40
C VAL A 15 -5.29 -28.61 19.39
N MET A 16 -4.94 -27.32 19.31
CA MET A 16 -3.55 -26.86 19.24
C MET A 16 -2.95 -26.50 20.61
N LYS A 17 -3.69 -26.66 21.72
CA LYS A 17 -3.24 -26.34 23.08
C LYS A 17 -1.93 -27.02 23.49
N GLU A 18 -1.76 -28.26 23.07
CA GLU A 18 -0.59 -29.08 23.41
C GLU A 18 0.59 -28.87 22.45
N ARG A 19 0.39 -28.10 21.36
CA ARG A 19 1.38 -27.95 20.27
C ARG A 19 1.90 -26.53 20.09
N LEU A 20 1.20 -25.52 20.60
CA LEU A 20 1.57 -24.12 20.45
C LEU A 20 1.63 -23.42 21.81
N PRO A 21 2.60 -22.51 22.02
CA PRO A 21 2.63 -21.67 23.21
C PRO A 21 1.32 -20.89 23.40
N ASP A 22 0.96 -20.70 24.67
CA ASP A 22 -0.24 -20.00 25.11
C ASP A 22 -0.37 -18.59 24.51
N GLU A 23 0.76 -17.93 24.27
CA GLU A 23 0.85 -16.61 23.64
C GLU A 23 0.27 -16.59 22.22
N ILE A 24 0.53 -17.64 21.42
CA ILE A 24 0.00 -17.78 20.05
C ILE A 24 -1.49 -18.11 20.10
N LEU A 25 -1.89 -18.96 21.05
CA LEU A 25 -3.27 -19.40 21.23
C LEU A 25 -4.18 -18.31 21.82
N LYS A 26 -3.63 -17.28 22.45
CA LYS A 26 -4.38 -16.12 22.98
C LYS A 26 -4.29 -14.90 22.07
N ARG A 27 -3.36 -14.88 21.10
CA ARG A 27 -3.20 -13.78 20.14
C ARG A 27 -4.53 -13.47 19.41
N PRO A 28 -4.94 -12.19 19.34
CA PRO A 28 -6.12 -11.79 18.58
C PRO A 28 -5.96 -12.13 17.09
N LYS A 29 -7.09 -12.32 16.40
CA LYS A 29 -7.08 -12.50 14.94
C LYS A 29 -6.58 -11.20 14.32
N MET A 30 -5.34 -11.20 13.89
CA MET A 30 -4.80 -10.17 13.02
C MET A 30 -5.06 -10.61 11.57
N GLY A 31 -5.35 -9.65 10.70
CA GLY A 31 -5.32 -9.90 9.26
C GLY A 31 -3.89 -10.13 8.76
N PHE A 32 -3.69 -9.95 7.47
CA PHE A 32 -2.36 -9.84 6.87
C PHE A 32 -2.13 -8.36 6.52
N PRO A 33 -1.78 -7.51 7.50
CA PRO A 33 -1.61 -6.09 7.23
C PRO A 33 -0.43 -5.91 6.29
N VAL A 34 -0.71 -5.38 5.11
CA VAL A 34 0.31 -5.01 4.15
C VAL A 34 1.07 -3.81 4.74
N PRO A 35 2.41 -3.82 4.81
CA PRO A 35 3.19 -2.76 5.43
C PRO A 35 3.32 -1.54 4.51
N MET A 36 2.19 -1.05 4.00
CA MET A 36 2.06 0.05 3.04
C MET A 36 2.85 1.28 3.47
N GLY A 37 2.70 1.70 4.72
CA GLY A 37 3.42 2.86 5.23
C GLY A 37 4.94 2.66 5.27
N ARG A 38 5.45 1.44 5.39
CA ARG A 38 6.89 1.18 5.26
C ARG A 38 7.30 1.30 3.79
N TRP A 39 6.57 0.65 2.90
CA TRP A 39 6.92 0.63 1.48
C TRP A 39 6.88 2.01 0.83
N LEU A 40 5.88 2.84 1.14
CA LEU A 40 5.79 4.23 0.63
C LEU A 40 6.92 5.13 1.13
N ARG A 41 7.54 4.79 2.28
CA ARG A 41 8.73 5.49 2.80
C ARG A 41 10.03 4.97 2.18
N THR A 42 10.06 3.72 1.70
CA THR A 42 11.24 3.06 1.16
C THR A 42 11.09 2.77 -0.32
N ASP A 43 10.66 1.56 -0.67
CA ASP A 43 10.80 0.97 -2.00
C ASP A 43 9.90 1.65 -3.03
N TYR A 44 8.75 2.16 -2.60
CA TYR A 44 7.79 2.89 -3.44
C TYR A 44 7.90 4.40 -3.31
N ARG A 45 8.92 4.92 -2.62
CA ARG A 45 9.15 6.36 -2.53
C ARG A 45 9.22 7.05 -3.91
N PRO A 46 9.96 6.53 -4.90
CA PRO A 46 10.03 7.17 -6.22
C PRO A 46 8.66 7.22 -6.92
N MET A 47 7.85 6.19 -6.72
CA MET A 47 6.50 6.12 -7.30
C MET A 47 5.55 7.11 -6.62
N LEU A 48 5.67 7.28 -5.30
CA LEU A 48 4.96 8.33 -4.57
C LEU A 48 5.34 9.73 -5.08
N ASP A 49 6.64 9.97 -5.25
CA ASP A 49 7.13 11.27 -5.72
C ASP A 49 6.65 11.57 -7.15
N ASP A 50 6.55 10.58 -8.05
CA ASP A 50 6.00 10.77 -9.41
C ASP A 50 4.46 10.90 -9.44
N LEU A 51 3.74 9.96 -8.82
CA LEU A 51 2.29 9.86 -8.96
C LEU A 51 1.52 10.83 -8.06
N VAL A 52 2.14 11.38 -7.02
CA VAL A 52 1.46 12.26 -6.05
C VAL A 52 2.10 13.63 -5.97
N ALA A 53 3.43 13.69 -5.83
CA ALA A 53 4.15 14.96 -5.73
C ALA A 53 4.69 15.45 -7.07
N GLY A 54 4.43 14.74 -8.16
CA GLY A 54 4.94 15.05 -9.48
C GLY A 54 4.15 16.17 -10.15
N PRO A 55 4.77 16.96 -11.05
CA PRO A 55 4.10 18.07 -11.75
C PRO A 55 2.82 17.61 -12.42
N ARG A 56 2.84 16.47 -13.11
CA ARG A 56 1.67 15.93 -13.81
C ARG A 56 0.46 15.72 -12.91
N ALA A 57 0.65 15.26 -11.67
CA ALA A 57 -0.43 15.04 -10.71
C ALA A 57 -0.94 16.37 -10.12
N LEU A 58 -0.02 17.31 -9.84
CA LEU A 58 -0.33 18.61 -9.23
C LEU A 58 -0.97 19.58 -10.22
N ASP A 59 -0.52 19.58 -11.46
CA ASP A 59 -0.97 20.46 -12.55
C ASP A 59 -2.40 20.13 -13.01
N ARG A 60 -2.96 18.99 -12.58
CA ARG A 60 -4.39 18.67 -12.82
C ARG A 60 -5.33 19.65 -12.11
N GLY A 61 -4.86 20.35 -11.08
CA GLY A 61 -5.68 21.32 -10.33
C GLY A 61 -6.77 20.71 -9.46
N ILE A 62 -6.73 19.39 -9.21
CA ILE A 62 -7.74 18.67 -8.41
C ILE A 62 -7.49 18.85 -6.90
N PHE A 63 -6.23 18.95 -6.49
CA PHE A 63 -5.82 19.08 -5.09
C PHE A 63 -4.91 20.29 -4.89
N ASP A 64 -4.96 20.89 -3.69
CA ASP A 64 -4.00 21.92 -3.28
C ASP A 64 -2.59 21.30 -3.14
N PRO A 65 -1.61 21.72 -3.97
CA PRO A 65 -0.25 21.18 -3.92
C PRO A 65 0.40 21.33 -2.54
N THR A 66 0.09 22.41 -1.82
CA THR A 66 0.63 22.67 -0.48
C THR A 66 0.21 21.58 0.51
N GLN A 67 -1.05 21.16 0.46
CA GLN A 67 -1.56 20.10 1.33
C GLN A 67 -0.99 18.74 0.93
N VAL A 68 -0.88 18.46 -0.37
CA VAL A 68 -0.31 17.21 -0.87
C VAL A 68 1.15 17.08 -0.41
N HIS A 69 1.97 18.12 -0.61
CA HIS A 69 3.35 18.13 -0.13
C HIS A 69 3.46 17.98 1.39
N ARG A 70 2.54 18.59 2.16
CA ARG A 70 2.50 18.41 3.61
C ARG A 70 2.23 16.95 3.99
N LEU A 71 1.25 16.30 3.38
CA LEU A 71 0.93 14.89 3.62
C LEU A 71 2.13 13.98 3.31
N CYS A 72 2.76 14.20 2.15
CA CYS A 72 3.98 13.47 1.77
C CYS A 72 5.06 13.65 2.84
N ARG A 73 5.42 14.89 3.19
CA ARG A 73 6.47 15.19 4.18
C ARG A 73 6.19 14.59 5.56
N GLU A 74 4.96 14.71 6.07
CA GLU A 74 4.56 14.13 7.35
C GLU A 74 4.65 12.60 7.34
N HIS A 75 4.30 11.97 6.21
CA HIS A 75 4.41 10.52 6.07
C HIS A 75 5.86 10.06 6.04
N LEU A 76 6.66 10.73 5.22
CA LEU A 76 8.04 10.36 4.94
C LEU A 76 8.96 10.56 6.14
N SER A 77 8.71 11.61 6.93
CA SER A 77 9.38 11.83 8.22
C SER A 77 8.95 10.84 9.31
N GLY A 78 7.89 10.05 9.10
CA GLY A 78 7.31 9.20 10.13
C GLY A 78 6.51 9.96 11.19
N LYS A 79 6.30 11.29 11.03
CA LYS A 79 5.52 12.12 11.94
C LYS A 79 4.06 11.66 12.02
N ALA A 80 3.49 11.20 10.90
CA ALA A 80 2.13 10.65 10.83
C ALA A 80 2.03 9.53 9.80
N ASN A 81 1.08 8.61 9.99
CA ASN A 81 0.82 7.57 9.00
C ASN A 81 -0.30 8.01 8.03
N HIS A 82 0.08 8.50 6.85
CA HIS A 82 -0.84 8.85 5.76
C HIS A 82 -0.90 7.81 4.64
N ALA A 83 -0.47 6.57 4.90
CA ALA A 83 -0.31 5.55 3.85
C ALA A 83 -1.58 5.33 3.01
N GLU A 84 -2.75 5.25 3.64
CA GLU A 84 -4.03 5.05 2.94
C GLU A 84 -4.40 6.22 2.03
N ARG A 85 -4.18 7.46 2.51
CA ARG A 85 -4.47 8.68 1.74
C ARG A 85 -3.54 8.81 0.54
N LEU A 86 -2.25 8.59 0.75
CA LEU A 86 -1.25 8.65 -0.31
C LEU A 86 -1.48 7.54 -1.35
N TRP A 87 -1.86 6.34 -0.90
CA TRP A 87 -2.24 5.25 -1.80
C TRP A 87 -3.47 5.59 -2.66
N ALA A 88 -4.48 6.23 -2.06
CA ALA A 88 -5.65 6.68 -2.81
C ALA A 88 -5.29 7.72 -3.89
N LEU A 89 -4.41 8.68 -3.56
CA LEU A 89 -3.90 9.66 -4.52
C LEU A 89 -3.12 9.00 -5.67
N MET A 90 -2.23 8.05 -5.36
CA MET A 90 -1.51 7.29 -6.38
C MET A 90 -2.45 6.54 -7.32
N THR A 91 -3.46 5.88 -6.74
CA THR A 91 -4.45 5.11 -7.50
C THR A 91 -5.27 6.02 -8.43
N LEU A 92 -5.64 7.21 -7.94
CA LEU A 92 -6.35 8.20 -8.72
C LEU A 92 -5.50 8.73 -9.88
N GLU A 93 -4.21 9.02 -9.66
CA GLU A 93 -3.32 9.46 -10.75
C GLU A 93 -3.12 8.36 -11.80
N ILE A 94 -2.95 7.10 -11.38
CA ILE A 94 -2.88 5.96 -12.32
C ILE A 94 -4.16 5.89 -13.15
N TRP A 95 -5.32 6.03 -12.51
CA TRP A 95 -6.61 6.04 -13.21
C TRP A 95 -6.68 7.18 -14.22
N HIS A 96 -6.28 8.40 -13.84
CA HIS A 96 -6.24 9.52 -14.79
C HIS A 96 -5.32 9.25 -15.98
N ARG A 97 -4.11 8.74 -15.74
CA ARG A 97 -3.18 8.44 -16.84
C ARG A 97 -3.75 7.42 -17.82
N ILE A 98 -4.44 6.38 -17.33
CA ILE A 98 -5.03 5.33 -18.18
C ILE A 98 -6.28 5.83 -18.90
N PHE A 99 -7.24 6.40 -18.16
CA PHE A 99 -8.60 6.63 -18.66
C PHE A 99 -8.85 8.05 -19.17
N VAL A 100 -8.10 9.05 -18.69
CA VAL A 100 -8.22 10.45 -19.14
C VAL A 100 -7.15 10.80 -20.15
N ASP A 101 -5.89 10.41 -19.87
CA ASP A 101 -4.77 10.71 -20.76
C ASP A 101 -4.55 9.63 -21.84
N GLY A 102 -5.22 8.48 -21.73
CA GLY A 102 -5.20 7.40 -22.74
C GLY A 102 -3.90 6.59 -22.79
N GLN A 103 -3.13 6.55 -21.70
CA GLN A 103 -1.89 5.75 -21.65
C GLN A 103 -2.19 4.26 -21.51
N ALA A 104 -1.35 3.42 -22.13
CA ALA A 104 -1.45 1.98 -21.93
C ALA A 104 -1.16 1.64 -20.44
N PRO A 105 -1.91 0.72 -19.81
CA PRO A 105 -1.68 0.36 -18.41
C PRO A 105 -0.25 -0.07 -18.11
N ASP A 106 0.39 -0.78 -19.04
CA ASP A 106 1.76 -1.25 -18.87
C ASP A 106 2.75 -0.07 -18.76
N ASP A 107 2.58 0.98 -19.55
CA ASP A 107 3.44 2.18 -19.54
C ASP A 107 3.31 2.97 -18.22
N VAL A 108 2.13 2.93 -17.59
CA VAL A 108 1.86 3.63 -16.33
C VAL A 108 2.39 2.85 -15.14
N LEU A 109 2.27 1.52 -15.16
CA LEU A 109 2.61 0.66 -14.03
C LEU A 109 4.08 0.20 -14.03
N THR A 110 4.75 0.20 -15.18
CA THR A 110 6.18 -0.09 -15.27
C THR A 110 7.02 1.15 -14.98
N GLY A 111 7.28 1.41 -13.70
CA GLY A 111 8.33 2.35 -13.31
C GLY A 111 9.71 1.90 -13.84
N PRO A 112 10.73 2.79 -13.85
CA PRO A 112 12.04 2.59 -14.52
C PRO A 112 12.86 1.35 -14.09
N LYS A 113 12.39 0.58 -13.09
CA LYS A 113 13.02 -0.68 -12.65
C LYS A 113 12.40 -1.94 -13.27
N SER A 114 11.28 -1.87 -13.98
CA SER A 114 10.59 -3.06 -14.52
C SER A 114 11.05 -3.46 -15.93
N THR A 115 11.91 -2.69 -16.58
CA THR A 115 12.35 -2.91 -17.98
C THR A 115 13.38 -4.06 -18.14
N ARG A 116 13.75 -4.78 -17.09
CA ARG A 116 14.68 -5.93 -17.19
C ARG A 116 14.07 -7.20 -16.64
N LEU A 117 13.19 -7.84 -17.41
CA LEU A 117 12.91 -9.28 -17.33
C LEU A 117 12.25 -9.86 -18.59
N ALA A 118 11.89 -9.04 -19.58
CA ALA A 118 11.31 -9.52 -20.85
C ALA A 118 12.33 -9.79 -21.97
N ALA A 119 13.64 -9.72 -21.70
CA ALA A 119 14.69 -9.90 -22.71
C ALA A 119 15.72 -10.97 -22.31
N THR A 120 15.28 -12.20 -22.05
CA THR A 120 16.16 -13.38 -22.17
C THR A 120 15.31 -14.62 -22.44
N GLY A 121 15.43 -15.17 -23.66
CA GLY A 121 14.78 -16.41 -24.05
C GLY A 121 14.56 -16.51 -25.55
N ALA A 122 15.67 -16.49 -26.30
CA ALA A 122 15.77 -17.10 -27.62
C ALA A 122 16.12 -18.58 -27.45
#